data_AF-A0A1H2SYM8-F1
#
_entry.id   AF-A0A1H2SYM8-F1
#
_cell.length_a   1.000
_cell.length_b   1.000
_cell.length_c   1.000
_cell.angle_alpha   90.00
_cell.angle_beta   90.00
_cell.angle_gamma   90.00
#
_symmetry.space_group_name_H-M   'P 1'
#
loop_
_entity.id
_entity.type
_entity.pdbx_description
1 polymer ?
#
loop_
_entity_poly.entity_id
_entity_poly.type
_entity_poly.pdbx_seq_one_letter_code
_entity_poly.pdbx_strand_id
1 'polypeptide(L)'
;MNWCKHFGAFVVLMMGICAPAAAEKILFIPLDNRPVSLAYTADSFRKAGVQVVTPPETLLASDRQSGDPEKLACWLDQEARGAQGAVVSVDSYIYGGLVPSRTHELDPAVLARRAGDLLAFQSRHPGVPLYAFATVMRSPRWSSAPAEPAYYAQYGPQIFRWGQLRDRQRLGKLTRKEKKELAQVEKELPLDIRRDVLERRKKNLFVLKGLTRGLERGKLDYLLIGRDDSAPYSEAHRDAEDLAAFADPAFRHKFRSFSGADELGMVLLNRAMNKARGETPLVYAWYNGGAGPATVPSYEDGPIRRSFREHVLAAGGFPARTDKRADLVLGLYTPADGVTLGADVPANGTELDEMGRQFLATARQYVEKGRNVGIADVAFGNGGSRALVETLLRKEGDREPLGYRLGSYAGWNTAGNSLGYALGQGMLRPYLSDRDRQDLLTVRYLDDWLYQSRVRQEVRQQLIWPNQWPDGKLTDDQTARAETMITEKMEKEGTPLLGKRPEQYRYRLPWHRTFEVAVKSKEGRAGRREPDER
;
A
#
# COMPACT_ATOMS: atom_id res chain seq x y z
N MET A 1 -9.17 -81.68 8.76
CA MET A 1 -8.92 -80.64 9.78
C MET A 1 -8.32 -79.43 9.09
N ASN A 2 -9.04 -78.31 9.12
CA ASN A 2 -8.56 -76.91 9.27
C ASN A 2 -7.46 -76.39 8.31
N TRP A 3 -7.51 -75.20 7.73
CA TRP A 3 -8.49 -74.11 7.68
C TRP A 3 -7.96 -73.10 6.64
N CYS A 4 -8.85 -72.27 6.11
CA CYS A 4 -8.64 -71.14 5.21
C CYS A 4 -7.44 -70.24 5.51
N LYS A 5 -6.97 -69.52 4.47
CA LYS A 5 -6.88 -68.05 4.45
C LYS A 5 -6.70 -67.53 3.01
N HIS A 6 -7.81 -67.16 2.38
CA HIS A 6 -7.82 -66.21 1.27
C HIS A 6 -7.75 -64.81 1.88
N PHE A 7 -6.71 -64.04 1.53
CA PHE A 7 -6.58 -62.65 1.95
C PHE A 7 -7.24 -61.78 0.89
N GLY A 8 -8.50 -61.41 1.11
CA GLY A 8 -9.20 -60.41 0.29
C GLY A 8 -8.73 -59.01 0.67
N ALA A 9 -8.09 -58.31 -0.26
CA ALA A 9 -7.78 -56.89 -0.11
C ALA A 9 -9.06 -56.07 -0.30
N PHE A 10 -9.63 -55.57 0.80
CA PHE A 10 -10.71 -54.60 0.77
C PHE A 10 -10.10 -53.21 0.56
N VAL A 11 -10.16 -52.70 -0.67
CA VAL A 11 -9.89 -51.29 -0.95
C VAL A 11 -11.15 -50.50 -0.58
N VAL A 12 -11.15 -49.90 0.60
CA VAL A 12 -12.16 -48.92 0.98
C VAL A 12 -11.86 -47.63 0.23
N LEU A 13 -12.59 -47.39 -0.86
CA LEU A 13 -12.60 -46.11 -1.55
C LEU A 13 -13.38 -45.12 -0.67
N MET A 14 -12.68 -44.43 0.23
CA MET A 14 -13.24 -43.26 0.92
C MET A 14 -13.39 -42.14 -0.10
N MET A 15 -14.54 -42.08 -0.77
CA MET A 15 -15.02 -40.85 -1.39
C MET A 15 -15.33 -39.86 -0.26
N GLY A 16 -14.28 -39.18 0.21
CA GLY A 16 -14.43 -37.98 1.01
C GLY A 16 -15.13 -36.95 0.15
N ILE A 17 -16.40 -36.69 0.45
CA ILE A 17 -17.07 -35.46 0.05
C ILE A 17 -16.24 -34.36 0.68
N CYS A 18 -15.34 -33.77 -0.10
CA CYS A 18 -14.57 -32.60 0.29
C CYS A 18 -15.59 -31.49 0.48
N ALA A 19 -16.05 -31.28 1.72
CA ALA A 19 -16.73 -30.06 2.07
C ALA A 19 -15.83 -28.91 1.60
N PRO A 20 -16.35 -27.89 0.89
CA PRO A 20 -15.53 -26.76 0.50
C PRO A 20 -14.82 -26.25 1.75
N ALA A 21 -13.49 -26.17 1.71
CA ALA A 21 -12.71 -25.62 2.81
C ALA A 21 -13.34 -24.26 3.16
N ALA A 22 -13.73 -24.08 4.43
CA ALA A 22 -14.36 -22.84 4.85
C ALA A 22 -13.42 -21.67 4.53
N ALA A 23 -13.94 -20.66 3.82
CA ALA A 23 -13.19 -19.47 3.42
C ALA A 23 -12.52 -18.82 4.63
N GLU A 24 -11.28 -18.35 4.47
CA GLU A 24 -10.55 -17.80 5.61
C GLU A 24 -11.15 -16.47 6.07
N LYS A 25 -11.68 -16.43 7.30
CA LYS A 25 -12.16 -15.17 7.91
C LYS A 25 -10.96 -14.38 8.44
N ILE A 26 -10.68 -13.23 7.85
CA ILE A 26 -9.62 -12.32 8.31
C ILE A 26 -10.25 -10.96 8.63
N LEU A 27 -10.00 -10.46 9.85
CA LEU A 27 -10.42 -9.12 10.25
C LEU A 27 -9.43 -8.09 9.71
N PHE A 28 -9.93 -6.97 9.21
CA PHE A 28 -9.09 -5.93 8.64
C PHE A 28 -9.55 -4.53 9.08
N ILE A 29 -8.70 -3.85 9.86
CA ILE A 29 -8.84 -2.42 10.15
C ILE A 29 -7.85 -1.67 9.24
N PRO A 30 -8.32 -0.94 8.21
CA PRO A 30 -7.46 -0.19 7.28
C PRO A 30 -6.93 1.10 7.89
N LEU A 31 -6.04 1.82 7.20
CA LEU A 31 -5.54 3.16 7.58
C LEU A 31 -6.62 4.23 7.67
N ASP A 32 -7.59 4.15 6.77
CA ASP A 32 -8.67 5.10 6.56
C ASP A 32 -9.62 4.52 5.49
N ASN A 33 -10.61 5.29 5.06
CA ASN A 33 -11.58 4.85 4.05
C ASN A 33 -11.15 5.14 2.58
N ARG A 34 -9.90 5.56 2.31
CA ARG A 34 -9.45 5.74 0.91
C ARG A 34 -9.52 4.41 0.17
N PRO A 35 -9.83 4.42 -1.14
CA PRO A 35 -9.97 3.19 -1.92
C PRO A 35 -8.76 2.26 -1.81
N VAL A 36 -7.55 2.82 -1.84
CA VAL A 36 -6.28 2.07 -1.69
C VAL A 36 -6.11 1.46 -0.29
N SER A 37 -6.58 2.14 0.75
CA SER A 37 -6.48 1.64 2.13
C SER A 37 -7.50 0.55 2.43
N LEU A 38 -8.72 0.68 1.89
CA LEU A 38 -9.87 -0.14 2.24
C LEU A 38 -10.41 -0.96 1.06
N ALA A 39 -11.07 -0.30 0.10
CA ALA A 39 -11.93 -0.98 -0.86
C ALA A 39 -11.14 -1.88 -1.83
N TYR A 40 -10.10 -1.34 -2.46
CA TYR A 40 -9.23 -2.09 -3.38
C TYR A 40 -8.47 -3.21 -2.68
N THR A 41 -8.00 -2.94 -1.46
CA THR A 41 -7.33 -3.92 -0.63
C THR A 41 -8.27 -5.08 -0.31
N ALA A 42 -9.43 -4.82 0.32
CA ALA A 42 -10.37 -5.86 0.71
C ALA A 42 -10.95 -6.62 -0.50
N ASP A 43 -11.27 -5.93 -1.60
CA ASP A 43 -11.81 -6.55 -2.81
C ASP A 43 -10.84 -7.56 -3.44
N SER A 44 -9.54 -7.26 -3.44
CA SER A 44 -8.51 -8.16 -3.97
C SER A 44 -8.55 -9.54 -3.30
N PHE A 45 -8.66 -9.57 -1.98
CA PHE A 45 -8.73 -10.82 -1.21
C PHE A 45 -10.10 -11.50 -1.28
N ARG A 46 -11.19 -10.71 -1.30
CA ARG A 46 -12.56 -11.27 -1.47
C ARG A 46 -12.70 -11.98 -2.81
N LYS A 47 -12.16 -11.41 -3.89
CA LYS A 47 -12.08 -12.05 -5.21
C LYS A 47 -11.22 -13.33 -5.20
N ALA A 48 -10.23 -13.41 -4.31
CA ALA A 48 -9.40 -14.59 -4.08
C ALA A 48 -10.02 -15.62 -3.10
N GLY A 49 -11.30 -15.47 -2.76
CA GLY A 49 -12.03 -16.41 -1.91
C GLY A 49 -11.85 -16.23 -0.41
N VAL A 50 -11.21 -15.14 0.05
CA VAL A 50 -11.00 -14.85 1.47
C VAL A 50 -12.17 -14.02 2.02
N GLN A 51 -12.69 -14.37 3.19
CA GLN A 51 -13.70 -13.58 3.88
C GLN A 51 -13.03 -12.44 4.67
N VAL A 52 -12.66 -11.36 3.97
CA VAL A 52 -12.15 -10.15 4.62
C VAL A 52 -13.31 -9.35 5.21
N VAL A 53 -13.32 -9.21 6.55
CA VAL A 53 -14.32 -8.46 7.31
C VAL A 53 -13.71 -7.15 7.77
N THR A 54 -14.38 -6.04 7.49
CA THR A 54 -13.90 -4.67 7.78
C THR A 54 -14.89 -3.96 8.70
N PRO A 55 -14.46 -2.98 9.52
CA PRO A 55 -15.39 -2.18 10.31
C PRO A 55 -16.30 -1.36 9.39
N PRO A 56 -17.49 -0.94 9.87
CA PRO A 56 -18.31 0.04 9.17
C PRO A 56 -17.49 1.29 8.82
N GLU A 57 -17.67 1.82 7.61
CA GLU A 57 -16.91 2.99 7.14
C GLU A 57 -17.09 4.22 8.04
N THR A 58 -18.22 4.33 8.74
CA THR A 58 -18.52 5.39 9.72
C THR A 58 -17.58 5.38 10.93
N LEU A 59 -16.90 4.26 11.21
CA LEU A 59 -15.89 4.16 12.27
C LEU A 59 -14.48 4.54 11.80
N LEU A 60 -14.27 4.70 10.50
CA LEU A 60 -12.98 4.98 9.89
C LEU A 60 -12.81 6.49 9.64
N ALA A 61 -11.55 6.91 9.57
CA ALA A 61 -11.22 8.26 9.13
C ALA A 61 -11.64 8.49 7.67
N SER A 62 -12.13 9.70 7.41
CA SER A 62 -12.40 10.25 6.09
C SER A 62 -11.80 11.65 5.96
N ASP A 63 -12.10 12.37 4.89
CA ASP A 63 -11.77 13.79 4.71
C ASP A 63 -12.46 14.72 5.73
N ARG A 64 -13.62 14.30 6.27
CA ARG A 64 -14.45 15.13 7.17
C ARG A 64 -14.34 14.76 8.63
N GLN A 65 -13.92 13.54 8.95
CA GLN A 65 -13.90 13.05 10.32
C GLN A 65 -12.69 12.17 10.61
N SER A 66 -12.23 12.22 11.85
CA SER A 66 -11.39 11.16 12.41
C SER A 66 -12.24 9.92 12.66
N GLY A 67 -11.62 8.74 12.59
CA GLY A 67 -12.25 7.49 13.01
C GLY A 67 -12.49 7.44 14.52
N ASP A 68 -13.14 6.36 14.97
CA ASP A 68 -13.54 6.15 16.37
C ASP A 68 -12.75 4.98 16.99
N PRO A 69 -11.58 5.24 17.61
CA PRO A 69 -10.74 4.24 18.27
C PRO A 69 -11.48 3.28 19.20
N GLU A 70 -12.42 3.79 20.01
CA GLU A 70 -13.06 2.98 21.03
C GLU A 70 -14.09 2.03 20.41
N LYS A 71 -14.83 2.50 19.38
CA LYS A 71 -15.71 1.62 18.60
C LYS A 71 -14.95 0.65 17.73
N LEU A 72 -13.78 1.03 17.19
CA LEU A 72 -12.90 0.10 16.46
C LEU A 72 -12.39 -1.02 17.38
N ALA A 73 -12.02 -0.71 18.62
CA ALA A 73 -11.65 -1.72 19.62
C ALA A 73 -12.81 -2.68 19.91
N CYS A 74 -14.00 -2.14 20.16
CA CYS A 74 -15.21 -2.94 20.38
C CYS A 74 -15.54 -3.85 19.19
N TRP A 75 -15.49 -3.29 17.98
CA TRP A 75 -15.73 -4.05 16.73
C TRP A 75 -14.74 -5.19 16.56
N LEU A 76 -13.44 -4.95 16.83
CA LEU A 76 -12.40 -5.97 16.71
C LEU A 76 -12.66 -7.16 17.65
N ASP A 77 -13.02 -6.89 18.90
CA ASP A 77 -13.34 -7.91 19.89
C ASP A 77 -14.62 -8.69 19.54
N GLN A 78 -15.64 -8.02 19.01
CA GLN A 78 -16.91 -8.64 18.60
C GLN A 78 -16.73 -9.59 17.40
N GLU A 79 -15.92 -9.20 16.42
CA GLU A 79 -15.73 -9.97 15.19
C GLU A 79 -14.70 -11.09 15.29
N ALA A 80 -13.91 -11.13 16.38
CA ALA A 80 -12.80 -12.07 16.58
C ALA A 80 -13.21 -13.55 16.52
N ARG A 81 -14.46 -13.88 16.88
CA ARG A 81 -14.93 -15.27 16.87
C ARG A 81 -14.84 -15.87 15.47
N GLY A 82 -14.10 -16.97 15.37
CA GLY A 82 -13.91 -17.72 14.12
C GLY A 82 -12.95 -17.07 13.12
N ALA A 83 -12.31 -15.94 13.47
CA ALA A 83 -11.28 -15.34 12.65
C ALA A 83 -9.98 -16.16 12.71
N GLN A 84 -9.30 -16.29 11.57
CA GLN A 84 -7.97 -16.93 11.47
C GLN A 84 -6.82 -15.92 11.51
N GLY A 85 -7.15 -14.62 11.61
CA GLY A 85 -6.21 -13.56 11.82
C GLY A 85 -6.89 -12.20 11.88
N ALA A 86 -6.21 -11.24 12.50
CA ALA A 86 -6.58 -9.83 12.51
C ALA A 86 -5.41 -9.00 11.98
N VAL A 87 -5.67 -8.21 10.94
CA VAL A 87 -4.74 -7.24 10.35
C VAL A 87 -5.20 -5.85 10.76
N VAL A 88 -4.41 -5.15 11.57
CA VAL A 88 -4.83 -3.91 12.23
C VAL A 88 -3.87 -2.76 11.95
N SER A 89 -4.41 -1.70 11.35
CA SER A 89 -3.81 -0.37 11.34
C SER A 89 -3.75 0.20 12.75
N VAL A 90 -2.56 0.36 13.28
CA VAL A 90 -2.30 1.03 14.56
C VAL A 90 -2.66 2.51 14.46
N ASP A 91 -2.41 3.14 13.31
CA ASP A 91 -2.75 4.54 13.06
C ASP A 91 -4.27 4.77 13.24
N SER A 92 -5.09 3.83 12.75
CA SER A 92 -6.54 3.85 12.92
C SER A 92 -6.98 3.49 14.32
N TYR A 93 -6.44 2.38 14.86
CA TYR A 93 -6.86 1.85 16.15
C TYR A 93 -6.54 2.81 17.31
N ILE A 94 -5.39 3.49 17.28
CA ILE A 94 -4.95 4.35 18.38
C ILE A 94 -5.38 5.80 18.17
N TYR A 95 -5.23 6.33 16.95
CA TYR A 95 -5.38 7.75 16.68
C TYR A 95 -6.66 8.11 15.92
N GLY A 96 -7.35 7.11 15.36
CA GLY A 96 -8.52 7.33 14.50
C GLY A 96 -8.16 7.51 13.02
N GLY A 97 -6.92 7.26 12.60
CA GLY A 97 -6.55 7.16 11.19
C GLY A 97 -5.15 7.66 10.89
N LEU A 98 -4.72 7.53 9.62
CA LEU A 98 -3.40 7.98 9.18
C LEU A 98 -3.17 9.48 9.38
N VAL A 99 -4.09 10.34 8.95
CA VAL A 99 -3.95 11.80 9.15
C VAL A 99 -4.05 12.17 10.64
N PRO A 100 -5.06 11.67 11.41
CA PRO A 100 -5.12 11.89 12.85
C PRO A 100 -3.85 11.47 13.61
N SER A 101 -3.16 10.40 13.19
CA SER A 101 -1.89 9.96 13.79
C SER A 101 -0.78 11.02 13.75
N ARG A 102 -0.90 12.01 12.86
CA ARG A 102 0.10 13.07 12.63
C ARG A 102 -0.29 14.39 13.30
N THR A 103 -1.59 14.66 13.38
CA THR A 103 -2.13 15.98 13.77
C THR A 103 -2.72 16.02 15.17
N HIS A 104 -2.90 14.88 15.85
CA HIS A 104 -3.51 14.81 17.18
C HIS A 104 -2.76 15.60 18.28
N GLU A 105 -3.47 15.88 19.37
CA GLU A 105 -2.91 16.44 20.61
C GLU A 105 -3.08 15.51 21.83
N LEU A 106 -3.52 14.27 21.61
CA LEU A 106 -3.79 13.26 22.65
C LEU A 106 -2.71 13.18 23.74
N ASP A 107 -3.18 12.97 24.97
CA ASP A 107 -2.37 12.72 26.15
C ASP A 107 -1.62 11.38 26.03
N PRO A 108 -0.32 11.30 26.39
CA PRO A 108 0.44 10.05 26.39
C PRO A 108 -0.25 8.89 27.14
N ALA A 109 -1.02 9.16 28.19
CA ALA A 109 -1.78 8.15 28.93
C ALA A 109 -2.88 7.51 28.06
N VAL A 110 -3.55 8.29 27.21
CA VAL A 110 -4.55 7.76 26.25
C VAL A 110 -3.87 6.88 25.21
N LEU A 111 -2.71 7.31 24.70
CA LEU A 111 -1.92 6.53 23.75
C LEU A 111 -1.46 5.20 24.36
N ALA A 112 -0.94 5.25 25.59
CA ALA A 112 -0.50 4.07 26.33
C ALA A 112 -1.66 3.10 26.61
N ARG A 113 -2.83 3.62 27.02
CA ARG A 113 -4.04 2.83 27.25
C ARG A 113 -4.46 2.09 25.98
N ARG A 114 -4.67 2.81 24.87
CA ARG A 114 -5.11 2.21 23.60
C ARG A 114 -4.10 1.22 23.04
N ALA A 115 -2.79 1.50 23.14
CA ALA A 115 -1.76 0.54 22.78
C ALA A 115 -1.82 -0.72 23.66
N GLY A 116 -2.04 -0.56 24.97
CA GLY A 116 -2.25 -1.66 25.91
C GLY A 116 -3.49 -2.49 25.57
N ASP A 117 -4.59 -1.85 25.21
CA ASP A 117 -5.85 -2.50 24.83
C ASP A 117 -5.70 -3.35 23.58
N LEU A 118 -4.95 -2.86 22.58
CA LEU A 118 -4.60 -3.64 21.38
C LEU A 118 -3.76 -4.87 21.73
N LEU A 119 -2.73 -4.71 22.58
CA LEU A 119 -1.88 -5.82 22.99
C LEU A 119 -2.64 -6.84 23.86
N ALA A 120 -3.65 -6.40 24.61
CA ALA A 120 -4.51 -7.26 25.41
C ALA A 120 -5.47 -8.11 24.54
N PHE A 121 -5.72 -7.73 23.28
CA PHE A 121 -6.52 -8.51 22.32
C PHE A 121 -6.08 -9.98 22.26
N GLN A 122 -4.77 -10.25 22.17
CA GLN A 122 -4.23 -11.60 22.12
C GLN A 122 -4.57 -12.43 23.37
N SER A 123 -4.74 -11.78 24.52
CA SER A 123 -5.12 -12.48 25.77
C SER A 123 -6.62 -12.77 25.81
N ARG A 124 -7.44 -11.93 25.19
CA ARG A 124 -8.89 -12.13 25.04
C ARG A 124 -9.21 -13.16 23.94
N HIS A 125 -8.40 -13.22 22.89
CA HIS A 125 -8.59 -14.07 21.71
C HIS A 125 -7.31 -14.84 21.34
N PRO A 126 -6.84 -15.78 22.18
CA PRO A 126 -5.54 -16.44 22.00
C PRO A 126 -5.42 -17.28 20.71
N GLY A 127 -6.54 -17.62 20.06
CA GLY A 127 -6.57 -18.34 18.80
C GLY A 127 -6.53 -17.46 17.54
N VAL A 128 -6.51 -16.13 17.69
CA VAL A 128 -6.54 -15.19 16.56
C VAL A 128 -5.19 -14.47 16.46
N PRO A 129 -4.33 -14.82 15.49
CA PRO A 129 -3.07 -14.13 15.26
C PRO A 129 -3.27 -12.64 14.97
N LEU A 130 -2.47 -11.78 15.61
CA LEU A 130 -2.56 -10.33 15.48
C LEU A 130 -1.38 -9.77 14.68
N TYR A 131 -1.68 -9.28 13.48
CA TYR A 131 -0.73 -8.63 12.57
C TYR A 131 -0.97 -7.11 12.61
N ALA A 132 -0.05 -6.36 13.22
CA ALA A 132 -0.18 -4.92 13.34
C ALA A 132 0.70 -4.22 12.29
N PHE A 133 0.17 -3.16 11.69
CA PHE A 133 0.98 -2.22 10.92
C PHE A 133 0.80 -0.78 11.39
N ALA A 134 1.87 0.01 11.30
CA ALA A 134 1.89 1.40 11.76
C ALA A 134 2.80 2.24 10.86
N THR A 135 2.69 3.56 10.95
CA THR A 135 3.64 4.48 10.31
C THR A 135 4.51 5.22 11.32
N VAL A 136 5.78 5.44 10.96
CA VAL A 136 6.55 6.53 11.58
C VAL A 136 6.07 7.87 11.04
N MET A 137 6.30 8.95 11.78
CA MET A 137 5.98 10.29 11.33
C MET A 137 6.73 10.64 10.03
N ARG A 138 5.97 10.93 8.96
CA ARG A 138 6.52 11.31 7.65
C ARG A 138 7.42 12.55 7.68
N SER A 139 8.25 12.72 6.65
CA SER A 139 9.11 13.90 6.45
C SER A 139 8.84 14.54 5.09
N PRO A 140 7.70 15.24 4.92
CA PRO A 140 7.33 15.84 3.64
C PRO A 140 8.28 16.97 3.28
N ARG A 141 8.60 17.09 1.98
CA ARG A 141 9.54 18.11 1.46
C ARG A 141 8.90 19.45 1.15
N TRP A 142 7.61 19.45 0.87
CA TRP A 142 6.91 20.58 0.27
C TRP A 142 6.11 21.37 1.29
N SER A 143 5.93 22.66 1.02
CA SER A 143 5.03 23.52 1.78
C SER A 143 3.58 23.17 1.45
N SER A 144 2.98 22.31 2.27
CA SER A 144 1.60 21.86 2.15
C SER A 144 1.14 21.34 3.50
N ALA A 145 -0.12 21.55 3.87
CA ALA A 145 -0.69 21.01 5.09
C ALA A 145 -2.12 20.43 4.94
N PRO A 146 -2.39 19.59 3.93
CA PRO A 146 -3.66 18.84 3.87
C PRO A 146 -3.72 17.72 4.90
N ALA A 147 -2.58 17.20 5.36
CA ALA A 147 -2.47 16.08 6.28
C ALA A 147 -1.45 16.31 7.42
N GLU A 148 -1.01 17.55 7.59
CA GLU A 148 0.08 17.98 8.47
C GLU A 148 -0.40 19.12 9.39
N PRO A 149 0.28 19.37 10.52
CA PRO A 149 0.07 20.61 11.28
C PRO A 149 0.22 21.86 10.39
N ALA A 150 -0.59 22.88 10.64
CA ALA A 150 -0.74 24.05 9.76
C ALA A 150 0.58 24.76 9.40
N TYR A 151 1.58 24.74 10.28
CA TYR A 151 2.88 25.36 10.03
C TYR A 151 3.65 24.71 8.86
N TYR A 152 3.33 23.48 8.44
CA TYR A 152 3.95 22.87 7.28
C TYR A 152 3.64 23.61 5.97
N ALA A 153 2.51 24.32 5.89
CA ALA A 153 2.17 25.16 4.74
C ALA A 153 3.16 26.32 4.54
N GLN A 154 3.87 26.73 5.59
CA GLN A 154 4.87 27.80 5.53
C GLN A 154 6.31 27.27 5.63
N TYR A 155 6.55 26.27 6.48
CA TYR A 155 7.89 25.84 6.89
C TYR A 155 8.29 24.45 6.41
N GLY A 156 7.50 23.79 5.55
CA GLY A 156 7.75 22.41 5.10
C GLY A 156 9.20 22.15 4.65
N PRO A 157 9.74 22.90 3.68
CA PRO A 157 11.12 22.76 3.23
C PRO A 157 12.16 22.99 4.33
N GLN A 158 11.96 23.98 5.21
CA GLN A 158 12.88 24.25 6.32
C GLN A 158 12.86 23.10 7.34
N ILE A 159 11.69 22.57 7.69
CA ILE A 159 11.54 21.43 8.60
C ILE A 159 12.22 20.19 8.00
N PHE A 160 11.98 19.92 6.71
CA PHE A 160 12.62 18.81 6.01
C PHE A 160 14.15 18.93 6.04
N ARG A 161 14.67 20.11 5.67
CA ARG A 161 16.12 20.35 5.62
C ARG A 161 16.76 20.30 7.00
N TRP A 162 16.10 20.85 8.02
CA TRP A 162 16.52 20.74 9.42
C TRP A 162 16.65 19.29 9.86
N GLY A 163 15.63 18.47 9.57
CA GLY A 163 15.63 17.04 9.86
C GLY A 163 16.74 16.29 9.13
N GLN A 164 16.95 16.60 7.85
CA GLN A 164 18.01 16.04 7.03
C GLN A 164 19.41 16.30 7.63
N LEU A 165 19.66 17.55 8.05
CA LEU A 165 20.94 17.95 8.64
C LEU A 165 21.15 17.29 10.01
N ARG A 166 20.10 17.20 10.84
CA ARG A 166 20.15 16.51 12.15
C ARG A 166 20.45 15.03 12.01
N ASP A 167 19.85 14.36 11.04
CA ASP A 167 20.11 12.94 10.81
C ASP A 167 21.53 12.70 10.27
N ARG A 168 22.01 13.57 9.37
CA ARG A 168 23.43 13.54 8.94
C ARG A 168 24.39 13.81 10.09
N GLN A 169 24.06 14.73 11.00
CA GLN A 169 24.85 15.00 12.20
C GLN A 169 24.94 13.77 13.10
N ARG A 170 23.81 13.11 13.37
CA ARG A 170 23.74 11.86 14.14
C ARG A 170 24.63 10.77 13.54
N LEU A 171 24.66 10.67 12.22
CA LEU A 171 25.47 9.68 11.49
C LEU A 171 26.94 10.09 11.33
N GLY A 172 27.38 11.22 11.87
CA GLY A 172 28.75 11.72 11.71
C GLY A 172 29.09 12.15 10.27
N LYS A 173 28.08 12.41 9.44
CA LYS A 173 28.21 12.76 8.00
C LYS A 173 28.07 14.25 7.70
N LEU A 174 27.95 15.09 8.73
CA LEU A 174 27.73 16.53 8.55
C LEU A 174 29.02 17.23 8.11
N THR A 175 28.99 17.90 6.96
CA THR A 175 30.12 18.70 6.49
C THR A 175 30.23 20.04 7.22
N ARG A 176 31.38 20.73 7.13
CA ARG A 176 31.56 22.08 7.71
C ARG A 176 30.54 23.09 7.17
N LYS A 177 30.19 23.00 5.88
CA LYS A 177 29.16 23.85 5.24
C LYS A 177 27.78 23.56 5.84
N GLU A 178 27.42 22.28 5.92
CA GLU A 178 26.16 21.83 6.49
C GLU A 178 26.03 22.15 7.99
N LYS A 179 27.14 22.20 8.75
CA LYS A 179 27.13 22.65 10.14
C LYS A 179 26.73 24.12 10.28
N LYS A 180 27.21 24.99 9.39
CA LYS A 180 26.80 26.40 9.33
C LYS A 180 25.33 26.52 8.90
N GLU A 181 24.94 25.72 7.91
CA GLU A 181 23.56 25.66 7.43
C GLU A 181 22.58 25.20 8.52
N LEU A 182 22.93 24.18 9.31
CA LEU A 182 22.12 23.71 10.43
C LEU A 182 21.87 24.85 11.44
N ALA A 183 22.93 25.59 11.81
CA ALA A 183 22.80 26.73 12.71
C ALA A 183 21.91 27.84 12.12
N GLN A 184 21.98 28.06 10.80
CA GLN A 184 21.14 29.04 10.11
C GLN A 184 19.67 28.61 10.09
N VAL A 185 19.38 27.37 9.68
CA VAL A 185 18.01 26.84 9.67
C VAL A 185 17.40 26.82 11.06
N GLU A 186 18.18 26.53 12.10
CA GLU A 186 17.71 26.59 13.49
C GLU A 186 17.40 28.00 13.99
N LYS A 187 18.04 29.03 13.41
CA LYS A 187 17.74 30.44 13.69
C LYS A 187 16.47 30.88 12.96
N GLU A 188 16.25 30.41 11.74
CA GLU A 188 15.11 30.76 10.90
C GLU A 188 13.83 30.00 11.28
N LEU A 189 13.95 28.75 11.73
CA LEU A 189 12.82 27.91 12.11
C LEU A 189 12.42 28.15 13.59
N PRO A 190 11.20 28.69 13.84
CA PRO A 190 10.74 29.01 15.19
C PRO A 190 10.89 27.85 16.19
N LEU A 191 11.26 28.19 17.43
CA LEU A 191 11.58 27.20 18.48
C LEU A 191 10.36 26.37 18.88
N ASP A 192 9.19 26.99 18.94
CA ASP A 192 7.89 26.34 19.19
C ASP A 192 7.56 25.30 18.11
N ILE A 193 7.77 25.63 16.83
CA ILE A 193 7.60 24.68 15.72
C ILE A 193 8.58 23.51 15.86
N ARG A 194 9.86 23.79 16.11
CA ARG A 194 10.87 22.72 16.33
C ARG A 194 10.50 21.82 17.50
N ARG A 195 9.98 22.38 18.59
CA ARG A 195 9.53 21.60 19.76
C ARG A 195 8.32 20.74 19.43
N ASP A 196 7.31 21.29 18.78
CA ASP A 196 6.11 20.54 18.39
C ASP A 196 6.44 19.37 17.45
N VAL A 197 7.26 19.60 16.42
CA VAL A 197 7.71 18.54 15.50
C VAL A 197 8.34 17.37 16.27
N LEU A 198 9.21 17.66 17.24
CA LEU A 198 9.91 16.63 18.01
C LEU A 198 9.00 15.95 19.04
N GLU A 199 8.11 16.68 19.70
CA GLU A 199 7.17 16.08 20.66
C GLU A 199 6.17 15.15 19.97
N ARG A 200 5.67 15.50 18.77
CA ARG A 200 4.83 14.60 17.96
C ARG A 200 5.58 13.31 17.61
N ARG A 201 6.83 13.41 17.14
CA ARG A 201 7.67 12.24 16.84
C ARG A 201 7.94 11.37 18.07
N LYS A 202 8.21 12.00 19.21
CA LYS A 202 8.41 11.31 20.49
C LYS A 202 7.16 10.54 20.92
N LYS A 203 5.95 11.12 20.78
CA LYS A 203 4.69 10.42 21.05
C LYS A 203 4.47 9.22 20.12
N ASN A 204 4.75 9.37 18.83
CA ASN A 204 4.67 8.26 17.86
C ASN A 204 5.68 7.15 18.24
N LEU A 205 6.96 7.48 18.44
CA LEU A 205 8.00 6.51 18.84
C LEU A 205 7.69 5.82 20.16
N PHE A 206 7.08 6.51 21.13
CA PHE A 206 6.65 5.91 22.39
C PHE A 206 5.65 4.76 22.15
N VAL A 207 4.64 4.98 21.31
CA VAL A 207 3.67 3.94 20.94
C VAL A 207 4.34 2.80 20.19
N LEU A 208 5.16 3.10 19.18
CA LEU A 208 5.83 2.08 18.37
C LEU A 208 6.77 1.21 19.22
N LYS A 209 7.55 1.81 20.12
CA LYS A 209 8.41 1.06 21.06
C LYS A 209 7.59 0.19 22.02
N GLY A 210 6.43 0.66 22.48
CA GLY A 210 5.49 -0.13 23.27
C GLY A 210 4.99 -1.37 22.52
N LEU A 211 4.60 -1.22 21.26
CA LEU A 211 4.19 -2.33 20.40
C LEU A 211 5.34 -3.30 20.10
N THR A 212 6.56 -2.81 19.89
CA THR A 212 7.74 -3.66 19.73
C THR A 212 7.98 -4.52 20.99
N ARG A 213 7.85 -3.95 22.20
CA ARG A 213 7.90 -4.75 23.44
C ARG A 213 6.73 -5.73 23.54
N GLY A 214 5.54 -5.37 23.04
CA GLY A 214 4.41 -6.28 22.93
C GLY A 214 4.69 -7.48 22.03
N LEU A 215 5.30 -7.25 20.86
CA LEU A 215 5.76 -8.29 19.93
C LEU A 215 6.73 -9.25 20.60
N GLU A 216 7.73 -8.74 21.30
CA GLU A 216 8.74 -9.53 22.03
C GLU A 216 8.13 -10.38 23.16
N ARG A 217 7.00 -9.93 23.72
CA ARG A 217 6.21 -10.66 24.73
C ARG A 217 5.16 -11.60 24.13
N GLY A 218 5.14 -11.78 22.81
CA GLY A 218 4.19 -12.67 22.12
C GLY A 218 2.76 -12.14 22.07
N LYS A 219 2.55 -10.82 22.22
CA LYS A 219 1.22 -10.18 22.10
C LYS A 219 0.86 -9.78 20.68
N LEU A 220 1.84 -9.82 19.78
CA LEU A 220 1.68 -9.64 18.34
C LEU A 220 2.34 -10.81 17.61
N ASP A 221 1.79 -11.21 16.47
CA ASP A 221 2.38 -12.20 15.58
C ASP A 221 3.34 -11.56 14.57
N TYR A 222 3.05 -10.30 14.21
CA TYR A 222 3.89 -9.52 13.33
C TYR A 222 3.68 -8.02 13.53
N LEU A 223 4.76 -7.25 13.43
CA LEU A 223 4.73 -5.79 13.42
C LEU A 223 5.41 -5.26 12.15
N LEU A 224 4.66 -4.51 11.35
CA LEU A 224 5.16 -3.88 10.13
C LEU A 224 5.12 -2.36 10.26
N ILE A 225 6.26 -1.71 10.02
CA ILE A 225 6.39 -0.25 10.16
C ILE A 225 6.66 0.39 8.79
N GLY A 226 5.68 1.09 8.26
CA GLY A 226 5.84 1.90 7.05
C GLY A 226 6.49 3.25 7.33
N ARG A 227 7.16 3.77 6.31
CA ARG A 227 7.80 5.08 6.32
C ARG A 227 7.22 5.86 5.15
N ASP A 228 6.13 6.58 5.44
CA ASP A 228 5.50 7.50 4.48
C ASP A 228 6.41 8.72 4.27
N ASP A 229 6.51 9.19 3.02
CA ASP A 229 7.30 10.36 2.63
C ASP A 229 8.66 10.45 3.34
N SER A 230 9.54 9.53 2.98
CA SER A 230 10.89 9.38 3.54
C SER A 230 11.97 9.92 2.59
N ALA A 231 13.21 9.93 3.07
CA ALA A 231 14.38 10.29 2.28
C ALA A 231 15.62 9.66 2.91
N PRO A 232 16.73 9.45 2.16
CA PRO A 232 17.93 8.79 2.67
C PRO A 232 18.52 9.43 3.94
N TYR A 233 18.20 10.71 4.16
CA TYR A 233 18.41 11.42 5.42
C TYR A 233 17.15 12.23 5.73
N SER A 234 16.51 11.96 6.87
CA SER A 234 15.33 12.68 7.35
C SER A 234 15.03 12.29 8.80
N GLU A 235 14.09 12.98 9.45
CA GLU A 235 13.62 12.53 10.77
C GLU A 235 12.85 11.20 10.67
N ALA A 236 12.13 10.92 9.58
CA ALA A 236 11.47 9.63 9.38
C ALA A 236 12.49 8.46 9.30
N HIS A 237 13.60 8.67 8.58
CA HIS A 237 14.71 7.71 8.53
C HIS A 237 15.33 7.52 9.91
N ARG A 238 15.55 8.60 10.67
CA ARG A 238 16.04 8.56 12.04
C ARG A 238 15.13 7.77 12.97
N ASP A 239 13.82 8.04 12.94
CA ASP A 239 12.82 7.39 13.79
C ASP A 239 12.77 5.88 13.52
N ALA A 240 12.84 5.48 12.24
CA ALA A 240 12.87 4.08 11.85
C ALA A 240 14.16 3.37 12.31
N GLU A 241 15.33 4.00 12.17
CA GLU A 241 16.60 3.44 12.65
C GLU A 241 16.66 3.34 14.18
N ASP A 242 16.11 4.32 14.91
CA ASP A 242 15.95 4.25 16.38
C ASP A 242 15.06 3.06 16.78
N LEU A 243 13.93 2.87 16.11
CA LEU A 243 13.04 1.74 16.37
C LEU A 243 13.70 0.38 16.04
N ALA A 244 14.42 0.30 14.92
CA ALA A 244 15.13 -0.92 14.52
C ALA A 244 16.30 -1.26 15.46
N ALA A 245 16.98 -0.25 16.00
CA ALA A 245 18.02 -0.43 17.02
C ALA A 245 17.46 -0.81 18.39
N PHE A 246 16.25 -0.35 18.71
CA PHE A 246 15.54 -0.68 19.96
C PHE A 246 15.01 -2.12 20.00
N ALA A 247 14.58 -2.65 18.85
CA ALA A 247 14.02 -4.00 18.73
C ALA A 247 15.07 -5.08 19.00
N ASP A 248 14.70 -6.11 19.77
CA ASP A 248 15.56 -7.26 20.02
C ASP A 248 15.88 -7.99 18.69
N PRO A 249 17.17 -8.19 18.35
CA PRO A 249 17.59 -8.93 17.17
C PRO A 249 16.90 -10.30 16.98
N ALA A 250 16.53 -10.99 18.07
CA ALA A 250 15.86 -12.29 18.03
C ALA A 250 14.46 -12.21 17.36
N PHE A 251 13.80 -11.04 17.43
CA PHE A 251 12.45 -10.84 16.92
C PHE A 251 12.40 -10.15 15.55
N ARG A 252 13.55 -9.87 14.92
CA ARG A 252 13.63 -9.26 13.57
C ARG A 252 12.94 -10.05 12.47
N HIS A 253 12.68 -11.35 12.68
CA HIS A 253 11.90 -12.15 11.73
C HIS A 253 10.39 -11.90 11.80
N LYS A 254 9.91 -11.25 12.88
CA LYS A 254 8.51 -10.81 13.09
C LYS A 254 8.34 -9.28 13.06
N PHE A 255 9.42 -8.53 12.89
CA PHE A 255 9.43 -7.07 12.81
C PHE A 255 10.09 -6.62 11.51
N ARG A 256 9.41 -5.79 10.71
CA ARG A 256 10.00 -5.17 9.52
C ARG A 256 9.66 -3.70 9.39
N SER A 257 10.52 -2.97 8.70
CA SER A 257 10.26 -1.61 8.27
C SER A 257 10.76 -1.36 6.85
N PHE A 258 9.96 -0.66 6.06
CA PHE A 258 10.30 -0.24 4.69
C PHE A 258 9.61 1.08 4.36
N SER A 259 9.92 1.67 3.19
CA SER A 259 9.28 2.91 2.72
C SER A 259 7.94 2.60 2.06
N GLY A 260 6.95 3.46 2.28
CA GLY A 260 5.55 3.25 1.89
C GLY A 260 4.60 3.24 3.09
N ALA A 261 3.29 3.25 2.81
CA ALA A 261 2.25 3.33 3.82
C ALA A 261 0.91 2.74 3.34
N ASP A 262 0.43 3.14 2.16
CA ASP A 262 -0.92 2.81 1.71
C ASP A 262 -1.08 1.31 1.36
N GLU A 263 0.03 0.63 1.07
CA GLU A 263 0.13 -0.80 0.75
C GLU A 263 0.27 -1.72 1.97
N LEU A 264 0.53 -1.18 3.17
CA LEU A 264 0.85 -2.00 4.35
C LEU A 264 -0.26 -3.01 4.67
N GLY A 265 -1.53 -2.61 4.50
CA GLY A 265 -2.69 -3.49 4.65
C GLY A 265 -2.70 -4.63 3.63
N MET A 266 -2.43 -4.34 2.35
CA MET A 266 -2.31 -5.33 1.27
C MET A 266 -1.21 -6.36 1.56
N VAL A 267 -0.07 -5.89 2.07
CA VAL A 267 1.07 -6.75 2.44
C VAL A 267 0.72 -7.65 3.62
N LEU A 268 0.13 -7.12 4.69
CA LEU A 268 -0.17 -7.95 5.88
C LEU A 268 -1.38 -8.87 5.70
N LEU A 269 -2.35 -8.52 4.85
CA LEU A 269 -3.41 -9.46 4.50
C LEU A 269 -2.85 -10.66 3.72
N ASN A 270 -1.87 -10.46 2.83
CA ASN A 270 -1.16 -11.56 2.20
C ASN A 270 -0.45 -12.42 3.24
N ARG A 271 0.21 -11.80 4.23
CA ARG A 271 0.85 -12.54 5.33
C ARG A 271 -0.14 -13.40 6.09
N ALA A 272 -1.27 -12.81 6.50
CA ALA A 272 -2.30 -13.49 7.27
C ALA A 272 -2.90 -14.66 6.48
N MET A 273 -3.22 -14.45 5.20
CA MET A 273 -3.72 -15.49 4.30
C MET A 273 -2.70 -16.62 4.11
N ASN A 274 -1.46 -16.29 3.74
CA ASN A 274 -0.39 -17.27 3.53
C ASN A 274 -0.14 -18.09 4.80
N LYS A 275 -0.16 -17.45 5.97
CA LYS A 275 -0.03 -18.14 7.25
C LYS A 275 -1.21 -19.08 7.54
N ALA A 276 -2.44 -18.64 7.28
CA ALA A 276 -3.64 -19.46 7.46
C ALA A 276 -3.65 -20.70 6.55
N ARG A 277 -3.09 -20.59 5.34
CA ARG A 277 -2.98 -21.69 4.37
C ARG A 277 -1.72 -22.55 4.54
N GLY A 278 -0.77 -22.13 5.38
CA GLY A 278 0.51 -22.82 5.52
C GLY A 278 1.42 -22.67 4.30
N GLU A 279 1.26 -21.60 3.54
CA GLU A 279 1.96 -21.34 2.28
C GLU A 279 3.13 -20.36 2.47
N THR A 280 4.13 -20.45 1.59
CA THR A 280 5.23 -19.48 1.52
C THR A 280 5.59 -19.24 0.07
N PRO A 281 4.89 -18.30 -0.62
CA PRO A 281 5.12 -18.05 -2.04
C PRO A 281 6.56 -17.60 -2.34
N LEU A 282 7.16 -18.20 -3.35
CA LEU A 282 8.48 -17.85 -3.87
C LEU A 282 8.38 -16.73 -4.90
N VAL A 283 9.02 -15.59 -4.63
CA VAL A 283 8.94 -14.41 -5.51
C VAL A 283 10.31 -14.12 -6.12
N TYR A 284 10.41 -14.15 -7.43
CA TYR A 284 11.62 -13.75 -8.16
C TYR A 284 11.45 -12.35 -8.76
N ALA A 285 12.42 -11.47 -8.53
CA ALA A 285 12.44 -10.13 -9.13
C ALA A 285 13.34 -10.06 -10.35
N TRP A 286 12.89 -9.38 -11.41
CA TRP A 286 13.76 -8.79 -12.42
C TRP A 286 13.50 -7.28 -12.50
N TYR A 287 14.49 -6.54 -12.99
CA TYR A 287 14.47 -5.08 -12.98
C TYR A 287 14.62 -4.56 -14.41
N ASN A 288 14.13 -3.35 -14.67
CA ASN A 288 14.47 -2.63 -15.89
C ASN A 288 15.99 -2.38 -15.97
N GLY A 289 16.49 -2.16 -17.19
CA GLY A 289 17.89 -1.77 -17.41
C GLY A 289 18.26 -0.45 -16.72
N GLY A 290 19.56 -0.15 -16.67
CA GLY A 290 20.08 1.07 -16.05
C GLY A 290 20.32 0.91 -14.55
N ALA A 291 19.91 1.89 -13.74
CA ALA A 291 20.08 1.85 -12.29
C ALA A 291 19.38 0.64 -11.63
N GLY A 292 18.27 0.18 -12.21
CA GLY A 292 17.60 -1.08 -11.86
C GLY A 292 17.43 -1.26 -10.34
N PRO A 293 18.01 -2.32 -9.74
CA PRO A 293 17.87 -2.60 -8.30
C PRO A 293 18.50 -1.54 -7.38
N ALA A 294 19.37 -0.67 -7.90
CA ALA A 294 20.04 0.39 -7.15
C ALA A 294 19.25 1.71 -7.12
N THR A 295 18.18 1.83 -7.90
CA THR A 295 17.28 2.99 -7.90
C THR A 295 16.79 3.27 -6.48
N VAL A 296 16.95 4.52 -6.03
CA VAL A 296 16.35 5.05 -4.79
C VAL A 296 15.18 5.92 -5.21
N PRO A 297 13.94 5.42 -5.15
CA PRO A 297 12.80 6.16 -5.63
C PRO A 297 12.57 7.46 -4.84
N SER A 298 11.90 8.42 -5.48
CA SER A 298 11.35 9.58 -4.76
C SER A 298 10.44 9.10 -3.63
N TYR A 299 10.44 9.84 -2.52
CA TYR A 299 9.70 9.52 -1.28
C TYR A 299 10.20 8.29 -0.50
N GLU A 300 11.28 7.64 -0.96
CA GLU A 300 11.92 6.51 -0.28
C GLU A 300 13.31 6.86 0.27
N ASP A 301 13.78 6.05 1.22
CA ASP A 301 15.08 6.24 1.88
C ASP A 301 16.13 5.16 1.55
N GLY A 302 15.80 4.22 0.66
CA GLY A 302 16.69 3.14 0.30
C GLY A 302 16.47 2.60 -1.12
N PRO A 303 17.40 1.78 -1.62
CA PRO A 303 17.27 1.19 -2.94
C PRO A 303 16.08 0.23 -3.04
N ILE A 304 15.39 0.23 -4.18
CA ILE A 304 14.19 -0.59 -4.41
C ILE A 304 14.43 -2.09 -4.21
N ARG A 305 15.66 -2.60 -4.42
CA ARG A 305 16.00 -4.01 -4.10
C ARG A 305 15.82 -4.37 -2.63
N ARG A 306 16.05 -3.40 -1.73
CA ARG A 306 15.84 -3.58 -0.29
C ARG A 306 14.34 -3.59 -0.02
N SER A 307 13.59 -2.62 -0.56
CA SER A 307 12.14 -2.56 -0.46
C SER A 307 11.50 -3.86 -0.96
N PHE A 308 11.87 -4.37 -2.14
CA PHE A 308 11.42 -5.67 -2.67
C PHE A 308 11.60 -6.81 -1.67
N ARG A 309 12.82 -6.98 -1.14
CA ARG A 309 13.12 -8.05 -0.18
C ARG A 309 12.25 -7.93 1.07
N GLU A 310 12.14 -6.73 1.63
CA GLU A 310 11.38 -6.50 2.86
C GLU A 310 9.87 -6.70 2.64
N HIS A 311 9.32 -6.27 1.49
CA HIS A 311 7.92 -6.48 1.13
C HIS A 311 7.57 -7.96 0.96
N VAL A 312 8.39 -8.73 0.23
CA VAL A 312 8.16 -10.18 0.03
C VAL A 312 8.15 -10.90 1.37
N LEU A 313 9.12 -10.60 2.24
CA LEU A 313 9.22 -11.24 3.55
C LEU A 313 8.10 -10.79 4.50
N ALA A 314 7.66 -9.53 4.41
CA ALA A 314 6.52 -9.02 5.16
C ALA A 314 5.21 -9.69 4.73
N ALA A 315 5.00 -9.91 3.43
CA ALA A 315 3.84 -10.59 2.87
C ALA A 315 3.79 -12.11 3.18
N GLY A 316 4.79 -12.66 3.88
CA GLY A 316 4.85 -14.09 4.20
C GLY A 316 5.39 -14.95 3.06
N GLY A 317 5.96 -14.34 2.02
CA GLY A 317 6.69 -15.05 0.96
C GLY A 317 8.20 -15.12 1.22
N PHE A 318 8.92 -15.66 0.24
CA PHE A 318 10.38 -15.72 0.26
C PHE A 318 10.98 -15.25 -1.07
N PRO A 319 12.00 -14.35 -1.05
CA PRO A 319 12.65 -13.88 -2.26
C PRO A 319 13.48 -14.99 -2.89
N ALA A 320 13.03 -15.49 -4.03
CA ALA A 320 13.69 -16.53 -4.81
C ALA A 320 14.95 -15.99 -5.51
N ARG A 321 16.02 -16.81 -5.54
CA ARG A 321 17.27 -16.47 -6.23
C ARG A 321 17.19 -16.62 -7.75
N THR A 322 16.27 -17.45 -8.23
CA THR A 322 16.09 -17.77 -9.65
C THR A 322 14.60 -17.85 -9.99
N ASP A 323 14.26 -17.59 -11.24
CA ASP A 323 12.91 -17.66 -11.81
C ASP A 323 12.31 -19.08 -11.88
N LYS A 324 13.15 -20.12 -11.98
CA LYS A 324 12.76 -21.52 -12.25
C LYS A 324 11.62 -22.09 -11.39
N ARG A 325 11.58 -21.72 -10.11
CA ARG A 325 10.60 -22.21 -9.12
C ARG A 325 9.81 -21.09 -8.47
N ALA A 326 9.84 -19.89 -9.04
CA ALA A 326 9.07 -18.78 -8.50
C ALA A 326 7.56 -18.99 -8.75
N ASP A 327 6.74 -18.74 -7.73
CA ASP A 327 5.28 -18.71 -7.83
C ASP A 327 4.79 -17.37 -8.41
N LEU A 328 5.61 -16.31 -8.22
CA LEU A 328 5.45 -15.01 -8.85
C LEU A 328 6.78 -14.54 -9.41
N VAL A 329 6.80 -14.25 -10.70
CA VAL A 329 7.87 -13.49 -11.33
C VAL A 329 7.42 -12.02 -11.31
N LEU A 330 8.11 -11.15 -10.59
CA LEU A 330 7.75 -9.73 -10.42
C LEU A 330 8.76 -8.82 -11.11
N GLY A 331 8.28 -8.02 -12.06
CA GLY A 331 9.09 -7.05 -12.80
C GLY A 331 9.01 -5.69 -12.12
N LEU A 332 10.16 -5.11 -11.79
CA LEU A 332 10.24 -3.75 -11.27
C LEU A 332 10.69 -2.82 -12.39
N TYR A 333 9.74 -2.04 -12.93
CA TYR A 333 9.99 -1.11 -14.01
C TYR A 333 10.52 0.22 -13.44
N THR A 334 11.84 0.34 -13.35
CA THR A 334 12.56 1.50 -12.80
C THR A 334 12.99 2.47 -13.88
N PRO A 335 13.19 3.77 -13.57
CA PRO A 335 13.78 4.71 -14.51
C PRO A 335 15.24 4.35 -14.78
N ALA A 336 15.70 4.52 -16.02
CA ALA A 336 17.03 4.12 -16.46
C ALA A 336 18.16 4.83 -15.70
N ASP A 337 17.99 6.12 -15.40
CA ASP A 337 18.93 6.97 -14.68
C ASP A 337 18.82 6.85 -13.14
N GLY A 338 17.83 6.10 -12.65
CA GLY A 338 17.54 5.96 -11.23
C GLY A 338 16.83 7.16 -10.59
N VAL A 339 16.40 8.15 -11.38
CA VAL A 339 15.69 9.34 -10.89
C VAL A 339 14.20 9.23 -11.15
N THR A 340 13.43 9.03 -10.08
CA THR A 340 11.96 8.96 -10.16
C THR A 340 11.35 10.37 -10.14
N LEU A 341 10.89 10.84 -11.31
CA LEU A 341 10.15 12.11 -11.45
C LEU A 341 8.65 11.93 -11.12
N GLY A 342 7.91 13.03 -11.00
CA GLY A 342 6.45 12.98 -10.97
C GLY A 342 5.87 12.54 -12.31
N ALA A 343 4.77 11.79 -12.32
CA ALA A 343 4.15 11.28 -13.53
C ALA A 343 3.51 12.38 -14.41
N ASP A 344 3.40 13.60 -13.88
CA ASP A 344 2.82 14.79 -14.49
C ASP A 344 3.79 15.61 -15.34
N VAL A 345 5.04 15.16 -15.49
CA VAL A 345 6.05 15.87 -16.28
C VAL A 345 6.04 15.43 -17.76
N PRO A 346 6.46 16.30 -18.70
CA PRO A 346 6.57 15.94 -20.13
C PRO A 346 7.48 14.74 -20.42
N ALA A 347 8.43 14.42 -19.53
CA ALA A 347 9.30 13.25 -19.66
C ALA A 347 8.53 11.92 -19.53
N ASN A 348 7.32 11.90 -18.95
CA ASN A 348 6.42 10.75 -18.98
C ASN A 348 5.70 10.68 -20.34
N GLY A 349 6.48 10.47 -21.40
CA GLY A 349 6.00 10.35 -22.77
C GLY A 349 5.35 8.99 -23.07
N THR A 350 4.96 8.80 -24.33
CA THR A 350 4.30 7.58 -24.84
C THR A 350 5.25 6.59 -25.50
N GLU A 351 6.51 6.97 -25.70
CA GLU A 351 7.51 6.14 -26.37
C GLU A 351 8.42 5.45 -25.37
N LEU A 352 8.63 4.15 -25.55
CA LEU A 352 9.58 3.38 -24.76
C LEU A 352 11.01 3.67 -25.22
N ASP A 353 11.93 3.71 -24.26
CA ASP A 353 13.36 3.63 -24.56
C ASP A 353 13.78 2.18 -24.84
N GLU A 354 15.07 1.98 -25.12
CA GLU A 354 15.60 0.64 -25.41
C GLU A 354 15.46 -0.31 -24.20
N MET A 355 15.72 0.20 -23.00
CA MET A 355 15.65 -0.59 -21.77
C MET A 355 14.22 -1.06 -21.51
N GLY A 356 13.22 -0.20 -21.70
CA GLY A 356 11.82 -0.53 -21.56
C GLY A 356 11.32 -1.53 -22.61
N ARG A 357 11.81 -1.45 -23.84
CA ARG A 357 11.55 -2.50 -24.85
C ARG A 357 12.11 -3.86 -24.40
N GLN A 358 13.33 -3.91 -23.87
CA GLN A 358 13.94 -5.14 -23.36
C GLN A 358 13.19 -5.69 -22.13
N PHE A 359 12.74 -4.80 -21.23
CA PHE A 359 11.93 -5.18 -20.07
C PHE A 359 10.61 -5.83 -20.49
N LEU A 360 9.89 -5.24 -21.46
CA LEU A 360 8.64 -5.82 -21.96
C LEU A 360 8.86 -7.11 -22.75
N ALA A 361 9.96 -7.23 -23.51
CA ALA A 361 10.33 -8.49 -24.15
C ALA A 361 10.53 -9.61 -23.11
N THR A 362 11.17 -9.29 -21.99
CA THR A 362 11.34 -10.23 -20.86
C THR A 362 9.98 -10.59 -20.23
N ALA A 363 9.11 -9.61 -19.97
CA ALA A 363 7.78 -9.85 -19.44
C ALA A 363 6.96 -10.78 -20.36
N ARG A 364 6.97 -10.50 -21.67
CA ARG A 364 6.33 -11.33 -22.69
C ARG A 364 6.84 -12.77 -22.68
N GLN A 365 8.16 -12.95 -22.62
CA GLN A 365 8.76 -14.28 -22.57
C GLN A 365 8.25 -15.10 -21.37
N TYR A 366 8.13 -14.49 -20.19
CA TYR A 366 7.57 -15.16 -19.01
C TYR A 366 6.08 -15.48 -19.17
N VAL A 367 5.29 -14.53 -19.66
CA VAL A 367 3.84 -14.73 -19.89
C VAL A 367 3.60 -15.84 -20.92
N GLU A 368 4.38 -15.89 -22.01
CA GLU A 368 4.27 -16.94 -23.04
C GLU A 368 4.68 -18.32 -22.54
N LYS A 369 5.57 -18.40 -21.55
CA LYS A 369 5.89 -19.63 -20.81
C LYS A 369 4.83 -20.00 -19.75
N GLY A 370 3.70 -19.29 -19.70
CA GLY A 370 2.62 -19.55 -18.73
C GLY A 370 2.98 -19.21 -17.29
N ARG A 371 4.01 -18.37 -17.06
CA ARG A 371 4.41 -17.95 -15.71
C ARG A 371 3.42 -16.90 -15.18
N ASN A 372 3.28 -16.86 -13.85
CA ASN A 372 2.60 -15.75 -13.18
C ASN A 372 3.51 -14.53 -13.15
N VAL A 373 3.13 -13.47 -13.88
CA VAL A 373 3.95 -12.28 -14.11
C VAL A 373 3.26 -11.06 -13.53
N GLY A 374 3.86 -10.42 -12.52
CA GLY A 374 3.44 -9.12 -12.01
C GLY A 374 4.36 -8.00 -12.47
N ILE A 375 3.86 -6.76 -12.53
CA ILE A 375 4.69 -5.57 -12.79
C ILE A 375 4.43 -4.50 -11.73
N ALA A 376 5.48 -4.09 -11.02
CA ALA A 376 5.51 -2.86 -10.24
C ALA A 376 6.11 -1.75 -11.11
N ASP A 377 5.28 -0.80 -11.53
CA ASP A 377 5.71 0.40 -12.23
C ASP A 377 6.18 1.44 -11.20
N VAL A 378 7.48 1.69 -11.23
CA VAL A 378 8.19 2.60 -10.31
C VAL A 378 9.02 3.62 -11.09
N ALA A 379 8.73 3.80 -12.39
CA ALA A 379 9.42 4.74 -13.25
C ALA A 379 9.13 6.19 -12.84
N PHE A 380 7.90 6.45 -12.39
CA PHE A 380 7.43 7.74 -11.92
C PHE A 380 6.75 7.61 -10.55
N GLY A 381 6.79 8.69 -9.78
CA GLY A 381 5.95 8.88 -8.60
C GLY A 381 4.63 9.52 -9.01
N ASN A 382 3.57 9.31 -8.24
CA ASN A 382 2.24 9.85 -8.47
C ASN A 382 1.61 9.40 -9.80
N GLY A 383 1.96 8.21 -10.30
CA GLY A 383 1.34 7.60 -11.48
C GLY A 383 2.29 6.70 -12.26
N GLY A 384 1.73 5.81 -13.08
CA GLY A 384 2.48 4.89 -13.92
C GLY A 384 3.11 5.55 -15.16
N SER A 385 4.07 4.85 -15.76
CA SER A 385 4.66 5.18 -17.04
C SER A 385 3.63 5.04 -18.17
N ARG A 386 3.43 6.13 -18.90
CA ARG A 386 2.52 6.15 -20.05
C ARG A 386 3.01 5.21 -21.15
N ALA A 387 4.27 5.32 -21.55
CA ALA A 387 4.88 4.45 -22.54
C ALA A 387 4.74 2.94 -22.21
N LEU A 388 4.96 2.56 -20.94
CA LEU A 388 4.83 1.16 -20.51
C LEU A 388 3.39 0.67 -20.66
N VAL A 389 2.43 1.39 -20.07
CA VAL A 389 1.04 0.94 -20.04
C VAL A 389 0.39 1.00 -21.41
N GLU A 390 0.66 2.03 -22.20
CA GLU A 390 0.17 2.12 -23.58
C GLU A 390 0.69 0.94 -24.43
N THR A 391 1.95 0.53 -24.23
CA THR A 391 2.51 -0.65 -24.92
C THR A 391 1.91 -1.96 -24.39
N LEU A 392 1.68 -2.08 -23.07
CA LEU A 392 1.04 -3.27 -22.48
C LEU A 392 -0.40 -3.46 -22.96
N LEU A 393 -1.13 -2.37 -23.19
CA LEU A 393 -2.54 -2.37 -23.59
C LEU A 393 -2.74 -2.37 -25.11
N ARG A 394 -1.68 -2.15 -25.89
CA ARG A 394 -1.75 -2.22 -27.35
C ARG A 394 -2.13 -3.64 -27.79
N LYS A 395 -3.14 -3.72 -28.65
CA LYS A 395 -3.62 -4.99 -29.22
C LYS A 395 -2.63 -5.51 -30.27
N GLU A 396 -2.35 -6.82 -30.23
CA GLU A 396 -1.47 -7.52 -31.17
C GLU A 396 -2.22 -8.69 -31.80
N GLY A 397 -2.76 -8.48 -33.01
CA GLY A 397 -3.64 -9.45 -33.66
C GLY A 397 -4.91 -9.68 -32.84
N ASP A 398 -5.38 -10.94 -32.77
CA ASP A 398 -6.60 -11.31 -32.03
C ASP A 398 -6.35 -11.67 -30.56
N ARG A 399 -5.10 -11.60 -30.10
CA ARG A 399 -4.76 -11.93 -28.71
C ARG A 399 -5.16 -10.79 -27.77
N GLU A 400 -5.53 -11.16 -26.55
CA GLU A 400 -5.71 -10.21 -25.46
C GLU A 400 -4.37 -9.45 -25.24
N PRO A 401 -4.40 -8.11 -25.04
CA PRO A 401 -3.19 -7.32 -24.79
C PRO A 401 -2.33 -7.90 -23.67
N LEU A 402 -1.01 -7.74 -23.77
CA LEU A 402 -0.06 -8.31 -22.81
C LEU A 402 -0.41 -7.90 -21.37
N GLY A 403 -0.83 -6.64 -21.16
CA GLY A 403 -1.25 -6.11 -19.86
C GLY A 403 -2.41 -6.89 -19.22
N TYR A 404 -3.33 -7.44 -20.00
CA TYR A 404 -4.45 -8.26 -19.51
C TYR A 404 -4.10 -9.74 -19.36
N ARG A 405 -2.87 -10.13 -19.69
CA ARG A 405 -2.32 -11.48 -19.45
C ARG A 405 -1.40 -11.54 -18.22
N LEU A 406 -1.11 -10.38 -17.60
CA LEU A 406 -0.37 -10.30 -16.35
C LEU A 406 -1.17 -10.88 -15.17
N GLY A 407 -0.47 -11.29 -14.13
CA GLY A 407 -1.03 -11.60 -12.82
C GLY A 407 -1.41 -10.35 -12.03
N SER A 408 -0.60 -9.28 -12.16
CA SER A 408 -0.81 -8.01 -11.48
C SER A 408 -0.05 -6.87 -12.16
N TYR A 409 -0.52 -5.64 -11.95
CA TYR A 409 0.15 -4.40 -12.33
C TYR A 409 -0.16 -3.34 -11.27
N ALA A 410 0.80 -2.49 -10.90
CA ALA A 410 0.51 -1.31 -10.09
C ALA A 410 1.55 -0.19 -10.31
N GLY A 411 1.11 1.06 -10.23
CA GLY A 411 1.88 2.27 -10.53
C GLY A 411 1.42 3.50 -9.73
N TRP A 412 0.96 3.32 -8.49
CA TRP A 412 0.19 4.33 -7.75
C TRP A 412 1.04 5.09 -6.71
N ASN A 413 1.05 6.42 -6.76
CA ASN A 413 1.61 7.34 -5.73
C ASN A 413 3.14 7.22 -5.45
N THR A 414 3.60 6.14 -4.83
CA THR A 414 5.03 5.92 -4.49
C THR A 414 5.48 4.54 -4.94
N ALA A 415 6.79 4.31 -5.03
CA ALA A 415 7.30 3.02 -5.48
C ALA A 415 7.00 1.88 -4.48
N GLY A 416 6.99 2.14 -3.17
CA GLY A 416 6.52 1.22 -2.13
C GLY A 416 5.06 0.83 -2.34
N ASN A 417 4.19 1.82 -2.58
CA ASN A 417 2.78 1.57 -2.86
C ASN A 417 2.59 0.69 -4.11
N SER A 418 3.26 1.02 -5.24
CA SER A 418 3.26 0.22 -6.47
C SER A 418 3.76 -1.21 -6.22
N LEU A 419 4.88 -1.36 -5.51
CA LEU A 419 5.48 -2.64 -5.20
C LEU A 419 4.54 -3.51 -4.35
N GLY A 420 3.98 -2.96 -3.27
CA GLY A 420 3.10 -3.73 -2.38
C GLY A 420 1.81 -4.18 -3.05
N TYR A 421 1.23 -3.35 -3.93
CA TYR A 421 0.05 -3.74 -4.70
C TYR A 421 0.35 -4.79 -5.77
N ALA A 422 1.40 -4.57 -6.58
CA ALA A 422 1.80 -5.53 -7.60
C ALA A 422 2.19 -6.88 -7.00
N LEU A 423 2.93 -6.86 -5.88
CA LEU A 423 3.26 -8.06 -5.10
C LEU A 423 2.01 -8.73 -4.56
N GLY A 424 1.16 -7.97 -3.87
CA GLY A 424 0.02 -8.50 -3.15
C GLY A 424 -1.01 -9.13 -4.07
N GLN A 425 -1.40 -8.43 -5.14
CA GLN A 425 -2.32 -9.00 -6.15
C GLN A 425 -1.65 -10.12 -6.96
N GLY A 426 -0.32 -10.03 -7.19
CA GLY A 426 0.43 -11.07 -7.89
C GLY A 426 0.47 -12.40 -7.12
N MET A 427 0.56 -12.34 -5.79
CA MET A 427 0.45 -13.52 -4.91
C MET A 427 -0.96 -14.12 -4.90
N LEU A 428 -1.99 -13.31 -5.12
CA LEU A 428 -3.39 -13.77 -5.18
C LEU A 428 -3.75 -14.46 -6.50
N ARG A 429 -2.95 -14.27 -7.56
CA ARG A 429 -3.21 -14.81 -8.91
C ARG A 429 -3.67 -16.28 -8.96
N PRO A 430 -3.09 -17.23 -8.20
CA PRO A 430 -3.53 -18.64 -8.24
C PRO A 430 -4.97 -18.86 -7.78
N TYR A 431 -5.54 -17.92 -7.02
CA TYR A 431 -6.88 -18.01 -6.42
C TYR A 431 -7.93 -17.18 -7.18
N LEU A 432 -7.53 -16.47 -8.23
CA LEU A 432 -8.40 -15.60 -9.00
C LEU A 432 -8.91 -16.31 -10.26
N SER A 433 -10.21 -16.11 -10.56
CA SER A 433 -10.72 -16.34 -11.90
C SER A 433 -10.07 -15.37 -12.89
N ASP A 434 -10.05 -15.71 -14.18
CA ASP A 434 -9.53 -14.79 -15.20
C ASP A 434 -10.34 -13.48 -15.26
N ARG A 435 -11.65 -13.54 -15.02
CA ARG A 435 -12.50 -12.35 -14.91
C ARG A 435 -12.05 -11.47 -13.75
N ASP A 436 -11.93 -12.03 -12.54
CA ASP A 436 -11.58 -11.26 -11.36
C ASP A 436 -10.19 -10.64 -11.46
N ARG A 437 -9.23 -11.39 -12.01
CA ARG A 437 -7.91 -10.88 -12.33
C ARG A 437 -7.95 -9.71 -13.30
N GLN A 438 -8.72 -9.83 -14.38
CA GLN A 438 -8.86 -8.75 -15.35
C GLN A 438 -9.55 -7.53 -14.74
N ASP A 439 -10.56 -7.71 -13.89
CA ASP A 439 -11.20 -6.61 -13.17
C ASP A 439 -10.20 -5.86 -12.28
N LEU A 440 -9.38 -6.58 -11.50
CA LEU A 440 -8.34 -5.97 -10.67
C LEU A 440 -7.33 -5.19 -11.52
N LEU A 441 -6.87 -5.76 -12.64
CA LEU A 441 -5.99 -5.08 -13.59
C LEU A 441 -6.65 -3.82 -14.18
N THR A 442 -7.91 -3.89 -14.58
CA THR A 442 -8.65 -2.74 -15.12
C THR A 442 -8.71 -1.60 -14.10
N VAL A 443 -8.99 -1.88 -12.82
CA VAL A 443 -8.96 -0.86 -11.76
C VAL A 443 -7.58 -0.20 -11.67
N ARG A 444 -6.49 -0.98 -11.73
CA ARG A 444 -5.11 -0.45 -11.70
C ARG A 444 -4.80 0.40 -12.93
N TYR A 445 -5.21 -0.01 -14.12
CA TYR A 445 -4.99 0.80 -15.33
C TYR A 445 -5.79 2.11 -15.30
N LEU A 446 -7.02 2.09 -14.76
CA LEU A 446 -7.84 3.30 -14.64
C LEU A 446 -7.31 4.27 -13.58
N ASP A 447 -6.94 3.80 -12.40
CA ASP A 447 -6.44 4.67 -11.33
C ASP A 447 -4.95 5.01 -11.54
N ASP A 448 -4.07 4.01 -11.43
CA ASP A 448 -2.62 4.17 -11.37
C ASP A 448 -2.02 4.78 -12.65
N TRP A 449 -2.57 4.46 -13.83
CA TRP A 449 -2.11 5.04 -15.10
C TRP A 449 -3.01 6.18 -15.56
N LEU A 450 -4.22 5.88 -16.02
CA LEU A 450 -5.04 6.85 -16.75
C LEU A 450 -5.37 8.09 -15.90
N TYR A 451 -5.82 7.88 -14.67
CA TYR A 451 -6.13 8.98 -13.77
C TYR A 451 -4.88 9.68 -13.24
N GLN A 452 -4.01 8.94 -12.55
CA GLN A 452 -2.87 9.50 -11.81
C GLN A 452 -1.85 10.20 -12.74
N SER A 453 -1.52 9.58 -13.88
CA SER A 453 -0.49 10.09 -14.80
C SER A 453 -1.00 11.12 -15.82
N ARG A 454 -2.32 11.25 -15.99
CA ARG A 454 -2.89 12.07 -17.07
C ARG A 454 -4.14 12.86 -16.64
N VAL A 455 -5.29 12.21 -16.49
CA VAL A 455 -6.58 12.90 -16.32
C VAL A 455 -6.58 13.84 -15.12
N ARG A 456 -5.96 13.45 -14.00
CA ARG A 456 -5.86 14.29 -12.80
C ARG A 456 -5.27 15.67 -13.12
N GLN A 457 -4.19 15.72 -13.90
CA GLN A 457 -3.50 16.98 -14.19
C GLN A 457 -4.26 17.83 -15.19
N GLU A 458 -4.93 17.20 -16.16
CA GLU A 458 -5.82 17.92 -17.06
C GLU A 458 -6.97 18.58 -16.29
N VAL A 459 -7.58 17.88 -15.33
CA VAL A 459 -8.64 18.43 -14.48
C VAL A 459 -8.12 19.57 -13.61
N ARG A 460 -6.92 19.41 -13.03
CA ARG A 460 -6.28 20.48 -12.26
C ARG A 460 -6.04 21.73 -13.08
N GLN A 461 -5.47 21.59 -14.27
CA GLN A 461 -5.13 22.68 -15.17
C GLN A 461 -6.35 23.37 -15.78
N GLN A 462 -7.40 22.61 -16.12
CA GLN A 462 -8.55 23.12 -16.87
C GLN A 462 -9.69 23.58 -15.95
N LEU A 463 -9.76 23.04 -14.73
CA LEU A 463 -10.87 23.31 -13.82
C LEU A 463 -10.40 23.85 -12.46
N ILE A 464 -9.53 23.14 -11.76
CA ILE A 464 -9.23 23.47 -10.36
C ILE A 464 -8.43 24.78 -10.22
N TRP A 465 -7.29 24.89 -10.90
CA TRP A 465 -6.40 26.04 -10.76
C TRP A 465 -6.97 27.35 -11.35
N PRO A 466 -7.60 27.36 -12.54
CA PRO A 466 -8.17 28.59 -13.08
C PRO A 466 -9.29 29.16 -12.21
N ASN A 467 -10.03 28.31 -11.51
CA ASN A 467 -11.08 28.72 -10.59
C ASN A 467 -10.57 28.95 -9.15
N GLN A 468 -9.26 28.80 -8.91
CA GLN A 468 -8.62 28.96 -7.60
C GLN A 468 -9.27 28.10 -6.49
N TRP A 469 -9.76 26.92 -6.84
CA TRP A 469 -10.38 26.03 -5.87
C TRP A 469 -9.33 25.35 -4.97
N PRO A 470 -9.59 25.22 -3.66
CA PRO A 470 -8.65 24.61 -2.74
C PRO A 470 -8.65 23.08 -2.92
N ASP A 471 -7.72 22.55 -3.71
CA ASP A 471 -7.53 21.10 -3.90
C ASP A 471 -7.15 20.44 -2.56
N GLY A 472 -8.07 19.70 -1.96
CA GLY A 472 -7.99 19.25 -0.56
C GLY A 472 -9.20 19.63 0.29
N LYS A 473 -10.02 20.58 -0.18
CA LYS A 473 -11.22 21.10 0.51
C LYS A 473 -12.27 21.56 -0.51
N LEU A 474 -12.44 20.82 -1.62
CA LEU A 474 -13.47 21.13 -2.61
C LEU A 474 -14.85 21.06 -1.95
N THR A 475 -15.77 21.96 -2.33
CA THR A 475 -17.18 21.83 -1.93
C THR A 475 -17.83 20.64 -2.65
N ASP A 476 -19.03 20.22 -2.22
CA ASP A 476 -19.78 19.16 -2.89
C ASP A 476 -20.05 19.50 -4.37
N ASP A 477 -20.43 20.75 -4.66
CA ASP A 477 -20.66 21.23 -6.03
C ASP A 477 -19.38 21.24 -6.87
N GLN A 478 -18.27 21.71 -6.30
CA GLN A 478 -16.97 21.70 -6.97
C GLN A 478 -16.49 20.28 -7.27
N THR A 479 -16.71 19.37 -6.30
CA THR A 479 -16.41 17.95 -6.41
C THR A 479 -17.24 17.31 -7.52
N ALA A 480 -18.55 17.53 -7.55
CA ALA A 480 -19.42 17.01 -8.59
C ALA A 480 -19.00 17.51 -9.99
N ARG A 481 -18.64 18.79 -10.13
CA ARG A 481 -18.13 19.34 -11.39
C ARG A 481 -16.80 18.70 -11.82
N ALA A 482 -15.89 18.47 -10.87
CA ALA A 482 -14.64 17.78 -11.14
C ALA A 482 -14.87 16.32 -11.56
N GLU A 483 -15.76 15.59 -10.89
CA GLU A 483 -16.11 14.21 -11.20
C GLU A 483 -16.74 14.05 -12.59
N THR A 484 -17.57 15.00 -13.03
CA THR A 484 -18.10 15.04 -14.40
C THR A 484 -16.96 15.14 -15.42
N MET A 485 -16.06 16.11 -15.25
CA MET A 485 -14.91 16.27 -16.16
C MET A 485 -13.96 15.06 -16.11
N ILE A 486 -13.74 14.48 -14.93
CA ILE A 486 -12.96 13.24 -14.78
C ILE A 486 -13.62 12.13 -15.60
N THR A 487 -14.92 11.91 -15.46
CA THR A 487 -15.63 10.84 -16.17
C THR A 487 -15.50 11.01 -17.69
N GLU A 488 -15.76 12.21 -18.21
CA GLU A 488 -15.63 12.51 -19.64
C GLU A 488 -14.23 12.24 -20.18
N LYS A 489 -13.19 12.65 -19.44
CA LYS A 489 -11.79 12.44 -19.84
C LYS A 489 -11.37 10.97 -19.73
N MET A 490 -11.75 10.28 -18.66
CA MET A 490 -11.47 8.85 -18.46
C MET A 490 -12.07 8.02 -19.61
N GLU A 491 -13.30 8.31 -20.02
CA GLU A 491 -13.95 7.65 -21.15
C GLU A 491 -13.25 7.99 -22.46
N LYS A 492 -13.05 9.28 -22.76
CA LYS A 492 -12.42 9.75 -24.00
C LYS A 492 -11.00 9.20 -24.19
N GLU A 493 -10.18 9.26 -23.15
CA GLU A 493 -8.76 8.91 -23.22
C GLU A 493 -8.49 7.43 -23.00
N GLY A 494 -9.36 6.74 -22.24
CA GLY A 494 -9.27 5.31 -22.02
C GLY A 494 -9.75 4.48 -23.21
N THR A 495 -10.77 4.95 -23.95
CA THR A 495 -11.39 4.20 -25.06
C THR A 495 -10.40 3.63 -26.09
N PRO A 496 -9.39 4.38 -26.56
CA PRO A 496 -8.44 3.88 -27.56
C PRO A 496 -7.67 2.61 -27.14
N LEU A 497 -7.42 2.40 -25.84
CA LEU A 497 -6.59 1.30 -25.33
C LEU A 497 -7.37 0.29 -24.47
N LEU A 498 -8.45 0.75 -23.84
CA LEU A 498 -9.28 -0.06 -22.94
C LEU A 498 -10.63 -0.44 -23.55
N GLY A 499 -10.97 0.06 -24.74
CA GLY A 499 -12.27 -0.14 -25.37
C GLY A 499 -13.38 0.47 -24.51
N LYS A 500 -14.52 -0.21 -24.39
CA LYS A 500 -15.66 0.25 -23.57
C LYS A 500 -15.49 0.06 -22.06
N ARG A 501 -14.36 -0.49 -21.60
CA ARG A 501 -14.14 -0.75 -20.16
C ARG A 501 -14.29 0.53 -19.31
N PRO A 502 -13.75 1.71 -19.67
CA PRO A 502 -13.91 2.91 -18.87
C PRO A 502 -15.37 3.30 -18.60
N GLU A 503 -16.28 3.05 -19.55
CA GLU A 503 -17.72 3.32 -19.44
C GLU A 503 -18.41 2.40 -18.40
N GLN A 504 -17.78 1.30 -18.02
CA GLN A 504 -18.33 0.34 -17.04
C GLN A 504 -18.05 0.75 -15.60
N TYR A 505 -17.30 1.82 -15.36
CA TYR A 505 -16.90 2.28 -14.04
C TYR A 505 -17.43 3.67 -13.72
N ARG A 506 -17.58 3.95 -12.44
CA ARG A 506 -17.83 5.29 -11.88
C ARG A 506 -16.55 5.80 -11.25
N TYR A 507 -16.28 7.08 -11.45
CA TYR A 507 -15.12 7.80 -10.91
C TYR A 507 -15.60 8.83 -9.90
N ARG A 508 -15.15 8.71 -8.65
CA ARG A 508 -15.50 9.63 -7.57
C ARG A 508 -14.26 10.15 -6.87
N LEU A 509 -14.29 11.37 -6.37
CA LEU A 509 -13.26 11.95 -5.52
C LEU A 509 -13.67 11.72 -4.07
N PRO A 510 -13.17 10.66 -3.40
CA PRO A 510 -13.71 10.24 -2.11
C PRO A 510 -13.48 11.28 -1.01
N TRP A 511 -12.45 12.12 -1.15
CA TRP A 511 -11.93 13.03 -0.12
C TRP A 511 -11.95 14.50 -0.58
N HIS A 512 -12.87 14.86 -1.48
CA HIS A 512 -13.05 16.24 -1.95
C HIS A 512 -11.75 16.89 -2.43
N ARG A 513 -10.93 16.08 -3.10
CA ARG A 513 -9.63 16.46 -3.65
C ARG A 513 -9.29 15.57 -4.83
N THR A 514 -8.41 16.05 -5.70
CA THR A 514 -8.01 15.34 -6.92
C THR A 514 -6.81 14.41 -6.72
N PHE A 515 -6.36 14.17 -5.49
CA PHE A 515 -5.19 13.32 -5.25
C PHE A 515 -5.46 11.85 -5.60
N GLU A 516 -6.60 11.32 -5.18
CA GLU A 516 -7.06 9.94 -5.44
C GLU A 516 -8.44 9.90 -6.10
N VAL A 517 -8.72 8.84 -6.85
CA VAL A 517 -10.03 8.54 -7.43
C VAL A 517 -10.52 7.17 -6.95
N ALA A 518 -11.81 7.08 -6.64
CA ALA A 518 -12.48 5.81 -6.45
C ALA A 518 -13.02 5.31 -7.79
N VAL A 519 -12.48 4.19 -8.26
CA VAL A 519 -12.91 3.47 -9.46
C VAL A 519 -13.83 2.33 -9.03
N LYS A 520 -15.13 2.45 -9.26
CA LYS A 520 -16.14 1.46 -8.85
C LYS A 520 -16.93 0.93 -10.04
N SER A 521 -16.99 -0.39 -10.23
CA SER A 521 -17.79 -1.00 -11.29
C SER A 521 -19.28 -0.63 -11.14
N LYS A 522 -19.93 -0.31 -12.26
CA LYS A 522 -21.37 -0.01 -12.32
C LYS A 522 -22.22 -1.26 -12.06
N GLU A 523 -21.70 -2.45 -12.33
CA GLU A 523 -22.44 -3.72 -12.16
C GLU A 523 -22.54 -4.20 -10.71
N GLY A 524 -21.79 -3.60 -9.78
CA GLY A 524 -21.68 -4.02 -8.37
C GLY A 524 -22.93 -3.84 -7.49
N ARG A 525 -24.08 -3.39 -8.03
CA ARG A 525 -25.33 -3.18 -7.27
C ARG A 525 -26.53 -4.04 -7.66
N ALA A 526 -26.42 -4.90 -8.69
CA ALA A 526 -27.55 -5.74 -9.10
C ALA A 526 -27.74 -7.03 -8.26
N GLY A 527 -26.83 -7.35 -7.33
CA GLY A 527 -26.78 -8.67 -6.67
C GLY A 527 -26.84 -8.73 -5.14
N ARG A 528 -26.88 -7.61 -4.42
CA ARG A 528 -27.02 -7.59 -2.96
C ARG A 528 -27.91 -6.43 -2.55
N ARG A 529 -29.13 -6.73 -2.09
CA ARG A 529 -29.97 -5.76 -1.37
C ARG A 529 -29.21 -5.33 -0.12
N GLU A 530 -28.90 -4.05 -0.01
CA GLU A 530 -28.63 -3.41 1.28
C GLU A 530 -29.87 -3.66 2.16
N PRO A 531 -29.73 -4.05 3.46
CA PRO A 531 -30.88 -4.01 4.35
C PRO A 531 -31.28 -2.55 4.50
N ASP A 532 -32.54 -2.26 4.19
CA ASP A 532 -33.18 -0.96 4.42
C ASP A 532 -32.84 -0.43 5.82
N GLU A 533 -32.30 0.79 5.86
CA GLU A 533 -32.32 1.63 7.06
C GLU A 533 -33.79 1.89 7.42
N ARG A 534 -34.23 1.29 8.53
CA ARG A 534 -35.34 1.79 9.36
C ARG A 534 -34.89 1.88 10.80
#